data_AF-A0A7W1A9A3-F1
#
_entry.id   AF-A0A7W1A9A3-F1
#
_cell.length_a   1.000
_cell.length_b   1.000
_cell.length_c   1.000
_cell.angle_alpha   90.00
_cell.angle_beta   90.00
_cell.angle_gamma   90.00
#
_symmetry.space_group_name_H-M   'P 1'
#
loop_
_entity.id
_entity.type
_entity.pdbx_description
1 polymer ?
#
loop_
_entity_poly.entity_id
_entity_poly.type
_entity_poly.pdbx_seq_one_letter_code
_entity_poly.pdbx_strand_id
1 'polypeptide(L)' 'MNSGETVRQLHEHRAVIAHTLRQHAGIPYEVEQSVCTDCHRVLDERTVRRAAA' A
#
# COMPACT_ATOMS: atom_id res chain seq x y z
N MET A 1 22.90 9.88 1.43
CA MET A 1 21.69 9.46 0.68
C MET A 1 20.50 9.74 1.58
N ASN A 2 19.62 10.61 1.10
CA ASN A 2 18.52 11.24 1.83
C ASN A 2 17.45 10.21 2.24
N SER A 3 17.18 10.07 3.53
CA SER A 3 16.00 9.34 4.02
C SER A 3 15.19 10.25 4.92
N GLY A 4 14.10 10.80 4.36
CA GLY A 4 13.11 11.64 5.04
C GLY A 4 12.32 10.84 6.07
N GLU A 5 12.95 10.56 7.21
CA GLU A 5 12.41 9.77 8.30
C GLU A 5 12.26 10.63 9.56
N THR A 6 11.48 11.71 9.55
CA THR A 6 11.10 12.38 10.82
C THR A 6 9.92 13.35 10.76
N VAL A 7 9.21 13.51 9.63
CA VAL A 7 7.95 14.29 9.58
C VAL A 7 6.73 13.36 9.47
N ARG A 8 6.83 12.10 9.91
CA ARG A 8 5.73 11.12 9.81
C ARG A 8 5.00 10.86 11.13
N GLN A 9 5.31 11.62 12.19
CA GLN A 9 4.98 11.23 13.57
C GLN A 9 3.84 12.03 14.24
N LEU A 10 3.13 12.93 13.55
CA LEU A 10 2.06 13.70 14.19
C LEU A 10 0.91 14.10 13.24
N HIS A 11 0.41 13.15 12.46
CA HIS A 11 -0.85 13.34 11.72
C HIS A 11 -1.77 12.15 11.97
N GLU A 12 -3.08 12.39 11.88
CA GLU A 12 -4.07 11.33 11.92
C GLU A 12 -4.01 10.55 10.60
N HIS A 13 -3.75 9.25 10.70
CA HIS A 13 -3.68 8.40 9.52
C HIS A 13 -5.06 8.23 8.90
N ARG A 14 -5.30 8.95 7.82
CA ARG A 14 -6.48 8.72 6.97
C ARG A 14 -6.20 7.60 5.98
N ALA A 15 -6.75 6.43 6.26
CA ALA A 15 -6.68 5.26 5.38
C ALA A 15 -7.53 5.48 4.12
N VAL A 16 -6.92 5.25 2.96
CA VAL A 16 -7.62 5.15 1.68
C VAL A 16 -7.31 3.80 1.06
N ILE A 17 -8.34 3.20 0.45
CA ILE A 17 -8.21 1.90 -0.21
C ILE A 17 -7.63 2.11 -1.61
N ALA A 18 -6.50 1.48 -1.87
CA ALA A 18 -5.83 1.46 -3.16
C ALA A 18 -5.78 0.02 -3.68
N HIS A 19 -6.33 -0.22 -4.87
CA HIS A 19 -6.16 -1.48 -5.58
C HIS A 19 -4.90 -1.40 -6.43
N THR A 20 -3.94 -2.28 -6.15
CA THR A 20 -2.71 -2.36 -6.92
C THR A 20 -2.46 -3.78 -7.39
N LEU A 21 -1.80 -3.90 -8.53
CA LEU A 21 -1.40 -5.17 -9.10
C LEU A 21 0.01 -5.48 -8.64
N ARG A 22 0.15 -6.53 -7.84
CA ARG A 22 1.44 -7.07 -7.42
C ARG A 22 1.73 -8.32 -8.23
N GLN A 23 2.99 -8.48 -8.65
CA GLN A 23 3.43 -9.74 -9.21
C GLN A 23 4.13 -10.55 -8.12
N HIS A 24 3.66 -11.78 -7.91
CA HIS A 24 4.29 -12.72 -7.00
C HIS A 24 4.56 -14.02 -7.77
N ALA A 25 5.83 -14.44 -7.84
CA ALA A 25 6.26 -15.61 -8.61
C ALA A 25 5.80 -15.62 -10.09
N GLY A 26 5.75 -14.44 -10.74
CA GLY A 26 5.30 -14.30 -12.13
C GLY A 26 3.78 -14.34 -12.34
N ILE A 27 3.01 -14.45 -11.26
CA ILE A 27 1.54 -14.41 -11.30
C ILE A 27 1.08 -13.03 -10.81
N PRO A 28 0.24 -12.31 -11.56
CA PRO A 28 -0.33 -11.07 -11.09
C PRO A 28 -1.44 -11.35 -10.06
N TYR A 29 -1.41 -10.60 -8.96
CA TYR A 29 -2.39 -10.59 -7.89
C TYR A 29 -2.92 -9.17 -7.76
N GLU A 30 -4.22 -9.05 -7.66
CA GLU A 30 -4.86 -7.84 -7.19
C GLU A 30 -4.77 -7.82 -5.67
N VAL A 31 -4.11 -6.80 -5.15
CA VAL A 31 -4.02 -6.54 -3.73
C VAL A 31 -4.70 -5.22 -3.42
N GLU A 32 -5.43 -5.22 -2.33
CA GLU A 32 -6.02 -4.03 -1.74
C GLU A 32 -5.08 -3.58 -0.63
N GLN A 33 -4.56 -2.37 -0.76
CA GLN A 33 -3.73 -1.75 0.25
C GLN A 33 -4.48 -0.57 0.86
N SER A 34 -4.62 -0.58 2.17
CA SER A 34 -5.00 0.60 2.93
C SER A 34 -3.75 1.46 3.10
N VAL A 35 -3.68 2.57 2.37
CA VAL A 35 -2.55 3.50 2.43
C VAL A 35 -2.97 4.79 3.11
N CYS A 36 -2.08 5.39 3.88
CA CYS A 36 -2.32 6.74 4.38
C CYS A 36 -2.19 7.73 3.23
N THR A 37 -3.19 8.56 3.00
CA THR A 37 -3.13 9.58 1.93
C THR A 37 -2.10 10.68 2.18
N ASP A 38 -1.65 10.85 3.42
CA ASP A 38 -0.77 11.96 3.82
C ASP A 38 0.72 11.55 3.74
N CYS A 39 1.05 10.42 4.38
CA CYS A 39 2.43 9.91 4.39
C CYS A 39 2.68 8.71 3.47
N HIS A 40 1.67 8.27 2.70
CA HIS A 40 1.71 7.10 1.82
C HIS A 40 2.18 5.80 2.50
N ARG A 41 2.02 5.73 3.82
CA ARG A 41 2.36 4.54 4.59
C ARG A 41 1.28 3.48 4.41
N VAL A 42 1.67 2.26 4.10
CA VAL A 42 0.77 1.11 4.11
C VAL A 42 0.38 0.82 5.57
N LEU A 43 -0.91 0.90 5.85
CA LEU A 43 -1.51 0.60 7.15
C LEU A 43 -1.99 -0.85 7.19
N ASP A 44 -2.53 -1.33 6.07
CA ASP A 44 -2.98 -2.72 5.90
C ASP A 44 -2.79 -3.13 4.44
N GLU A 45 -2.49 -4.41 4.19
CA GLU A 45 -2.40 -4.99 2.85
C GLU A 45 -3.11 -6.34 2.85
N ARG A 46 -4.05 -6.52 1.92
CA ARG A 46 -4.77 -7.77 1.73
C ARG A 46 -4.77 -8.18 0.27
N THR A 47 -4.41 -9.44 0.02
CA THR A 47 -4.59 -10.03 -1.31
C THR A 47 -6.08 -10.27 -1.55
N VAL A 48 -6.63 -9.65 -2.59
CA VAL A 48 -8.06 -9.75 -2.94
C VAL A 48 -8.29 -10.96 -3.82
N ARG A 49 -7.52 -11.05 -4.92
CA ARG A 49 -7.66 -12.14 -5.89
C ARG A 49 -6.40 -12.32 -6.71
N ARG A 50 -6.20 -13.54 -7.20
CA ARG A 50 -5.29 -13.80 -8.31
C ARG A 50 -5.89 -13.14 -9.55
N ALA A 51 -5.15 -12.24 -10.19
CA ALA A 51 -5.51 -11.78 -11.52
C ALA A 51 -5.15 -12.92 -12.49
N ALA A 52 -6.09 -13.82 -12.73
CA ALA A 52 -5.99 -14.73 -13.87
C ALA A 52 -6.35 -13.91 -15.10
N ALA A 53 -5.33 -13.50 -15.86
CA ALA A 53 -5.50 -12.96 -17.20
C ALA A 53 -5.91 -14.08 -18.17
#